data_AF-A0A0R1ZIF5-F1
#
_entry.id   AF-A0A0R1ZIF5-F1
#
_cell.length_a   1.000
_cell.length_b   1.000
_cell.length_c   1.000
_cell.angle_alpha   90.00
_cell.angle_beta   90.00
_cell.angle_gamma   90.00
#
_symmetry.space_group_name_H-M   'P 1'
#
loop_
_entity.id
_entity.type
_entity.pdbx_description
1 polymer ?
#
loop_
_entity_poly.entity_id
_entity_poly.type
_entity_poly.pdbx_seq_one_letter_code
_entity_poly.pdbx_strand_id
1 'polypeptide(L)' 'MTEKKAPQFTKTELLSATSLSGAQRDQLMVALDKHKMYTLDEAKAAVQALKGGLF' A
#
# COMPACT_ATOMS: atom_id res chain seq x y z
N MET A 1 -4.12 -10.96 26.03
CA MET A 1 -4.46 -10.71 24.62
C MET A 1 -3.35 -9.84 24.05
N THR A 2 -2.35 -10.44 23.41
CA THR A 2 -1.22 -9.67 22.86
C THR A 2 -1.63 -9.14 21.48
N GLU A 3 -1.87 -7.84 21.40
CA GLU A 3 -2.12 -7.10 20.17
C GLU A 3 -0.98 -7.36 19.17
N LYS A 4 -1.23 -8.20 18.17
CA LYS A 4 -0.36 -8.29 17.00
C LYS A 4 -0.49 -6.96 16.26
N LYS A 5 0.38 -6.00 16.57
CA LYS A 5 0.64 -4.85 15.69
C LYS A 5 0.79 -5.41 14.27
N ALA A 6 -0.09 -4.97 13.37
CA ALA A 6 -0.05 -5.42 11.99
C ALA A 6 1.37 -5.17 11.44
N PRO A 7 1.91 -6.11 10.64
CA PRO A 7 3.22 -5.92 10.03
C PRO A 7 3.19 -4.64 9.19
N GLN A 8 4.16 -3.77 9.44
CA GLN A 8 4.37 -2.55 8.68
C GLN A 8 5.33 -2.88 7.55
N PHE A 9 4.97 -2.49 6.35
CA PHE A 9 5.73 -2.70 5.14
C PHE A 9 6.12 -1.36 4.53
N THR A 10 7.32 -1.30 3.99
CA THR A 10 7.74 -0.19 3.16
C THR A 10 7.03 -0.26 1.80
N LYS A 11 6.99 0.88 1.10
CA LYS A 11 6.55 0.94 -0.30
C LYS A 11 7.21 -0.12 -1.17
N THR A 12 8.53 -0.32 -1.02
CA THR A 12 9.30 -1.29 -1.80
C THR A 12 8.86 -2.72 -1.52
N GLU A 13 8.63 -3.07 -0.25
CA GLU A 13 8.13 -4.40 0.12
C GLU A 13 6.73 -4.65 -0.44
N LEU A 14 5.83 -3.66 -0.36
CA LEU A 14 4.49 -3.78 -0.94
C LEU A 14 4.54 -3.93 -2.46
N LEU A 15 5.38 -3.17 -3.16
CA LEU A 15 5.57 -3.28 -4.61
C LEU A 15 6.24 -4.60 -5.03
N SER A 16 7.05 -5.19 -4.15
CA SER A 16 7.69 -6.48 -4.37
C SER A 16 6.73 -7.68 -4.29
N ALA A 17 5.49 -7.46 -3.85
CA ALA A 17 4.48 -8.51 -3.81
C ALA A 17 4.27 -9.10 -5.22
N THR A 18 4.47 -10.41 -5.33
CA THR A 18 4.39 -11.17 -6.59
C THR A 18 2.96 -11.29 -7.12
N SER A 19 1.97 -11.03 -6.29
CA SER A 19 0.54 -11.06 -6.62
C SER A 19 -0.01 -9.76 -7.23
N LEU A 20 0.82 -8.72 -7.38
CA LEU A 20 0.39 -7.44 -7.96
C LEU A 20 0.45 -7.45 -9.48
N SER A 21 -0.65 -7.05 -10.11
CA SER A 21 -0.66 -6.71 -11.54
C SER A 21 0.12 -5.41 -11.82
N GLY A 22 0.54 -5.18 -13.06
CA GLY A 22 1.26 -3.96 -13.45
C GLY A 22 0.52 -2.69 -13.04
N ALA A 23 -0.78 -2.61 -13.34
CA ALA A 23 -1.62 -1.48 -12.94
C ALA A 23 -1.73 -1.30 -11.41
N GLN A 24 -1.75 -2.39 -10.64
CA GLN A 24 -1.76 -2.32 -9.18
C GLN A 24 -0.41 -1.81 -8.63
N ARG A 25 0.71 -2.22 -9.24
CA ARG A 25 2.03 -1.66 -8.89
C ARG A 25 2.09 -0.17 -9.18
N ASP A 26 1.61 0.27 -10.34
CA ASP A 26 1.61 1.69 -10.68
C ASP A 26 0.74 2.51 -9.71
N GLN A 27 -0.43 1.98 -9.35
CA GLN A 27 -1.30 2.60 -8.35
C GLN A 27 -0.65 2.68 -6.97
N LEU A 28 0.00 1.61 -6.49
CA LEU A 28 0.76 1.63 -5.25
C LEU A 28 1.98 2.57 -5.33
N MET A 29 2.60 2.67 -6.50
CA MET A 29 3.74 3.56 -6.72
C MET A 29 3.33 5.04 -6.61
N VAL A 30 2.10 5.38 -7.00
CA VAL A 30 1.57 6.74 -6.85
C VAL A 30 0.98 6.97 -5.46
N ALA A 31 0.22 6.00 -4.94
CA ALA A 31 -0.48 6.13 -3.67
C ALA A 31 0.44 6.10 -2.44
N LEU A 32 1.57 5.40 -2.49
CA LEU A 32 2.45 5.21 -1.36
C LEU A 32 3.66 6.15 -1.41
N ASP A 33 3.99 6.72 -0.26
CA ASP A 33 5.21 7.48 -0.03
C ASP A 33 6.38 6.53 0.26
N LYS A 34 7.58 6.86 -0.24
CA LYS A 34 8.79 6.06 -0.03
C LYS A 34 9.39 6.20 1.39
N HIS A 35 9.02 7.24 2.12
CA HIS A 35 9.50 7.52 3.48
C HIS A 35 8.52 7.08 4.58
N LYS A 36 7.35 6.57 4.20
CA LYS A 36 6.33 6.07 5.13
C LYS A 36 6.28 4.55 5.10
N MET A 37 6.00 3.97 6.26
CA MET A 37 5.62 2.57 6.39
C MET A 37 4.11 2.47 6.38
N TYR A 38 3.60 1.39 5.79
CA TYR A 38 2.19 1.13 5.61
C TYR A 38 1.86 -0.29 6.06
N THR A 39 0.76 -0.46 6.77
CA THR A 39 0.13 -1.78 6.88
C THR A 39 -0.52 -2.18 5.55
N LEU A 40 -0.85 -3.47 5.39
CA LEU A 40 -1.57 -3.94 4.20
C LEU A 40 -2.91 -3.19 4.00
N ASP A 41 -3.59 -2.86 5.09
CA ASP A 41 -4.88 -2.16 5.04
C ASP A 41 -4.71 -0.69 4.71
N GLU A 42 -3.71 -0.01 5.28
CA GLU A 42 -3.38 1.37 4.90
C GLU A 42 -2.93 1.49 3.44
N ALA A 43 -2.17 0.51 2.94
CA ALA A 43 -1.76 0.49 1.55
C ALA A 43 -2.96 0.34 0.60
N LYS A 44 -3.91 -0.53 0.94
CA LYS A 44 -5.17 -0.66 0.20
C LYS A 44 -6.01 0.62 0.29
N ALA A 45 -6.10 1.22 1.48
CA ALA A 45 -6.84 2.47 1.68
C ALA A 45 -6.22 3.62 0.88
N ALA A 46 -4.89 3.71 0.81
CA ALA A 46 -4.19 4.72 0.01
C ALA A 46 -4.49 4.54 -1.49
N VAL A 47 -4.49 3.30 -2.00
CA VAL A 47 -4.86 3.01 -3.39
C VAL A 47 -6.34 3.31 -3.66
N GLN A 48 -7.24 3.03 -2.71
CA GLN A 48 -8.66 3.38 -2.82
C GLN A 48 -8.87 4.90 -2.80
N ALA A 49 -8.17 5.62 -1.92
CA ALA A 49 -8.21 7.08 -1.85
C ALA A 49 -7.70 7.71 -3.15
N LEU A 50 -6.66 7.14 -3.77
CA LEU A 50 -6.18 7.58 -5.08
C LEU A 50 -7.24 7.38 -6.18
N LYS A 51 -7.99 6.29 -6.15
CA LYS A 51 -9.10 6.04 -7.10
C LYS A 51 -10.32 6.93 -6.84
N GLY A 52 -10.60 7.23 -5.58
CA GLY A 52 -11.76 8.03 -5.16
C GLY A 52 -11.55 9.54 -5.24
N GLY A 53 -10.31 10.02 -5.13
CA GLY A 53 -9.96 11.44 -5.21
C GLY A 53 -9.79 12.00 -6.63
N LEU A 54 -10.12 11.20 -7.65
CA LEU A 54 -10.13 11.58 -9.07
C LEU A 54 -11.49 12.11 -9.54
N PHE A 55 -12.41 12.43 -8.62
CA PHE A 55 -13.74 12.98 -8.92
C PHE A 55 -14.07 14.17 -8.02
#